data_AF-A0AA96JDS8-F1
#
_entry.id   AF-A0AA96JDS8-F1
#
_cell.length_a   1.000
_cell.length_b   1.000
_cell.length_c   1.000
_cell.angle_alpha   90.00
_cell.angle_beta   90.00
_cell.angle_gamma   90.00
#
_symmetry.space_group_name_H-M   'P 1'
#
loop_
_entity.id
_entity.type
_entity.pdbx_description
1 polymer ?
#
loop_
_entity_poly.entity_id
_entity_poly.type
_entity_poly.pdbx_seq_one_letter_code
_entity_poly.pdbx_strand_id
1 'polypeptide(L)'
;MAQIGIQYDPGTDVQDMRDQVLHALEADASVYQIEAGRHLDAAGHVNDVFLAYWVSGDAYRRWHAEHPLESWVPKPGERSVGLWVESLQVPARRLETSYSTQDARWGMAKNRSKELNPYHSYFGSMRDRIHDAEDGGLPGTVTDVSPAAVMSGSRLVSFEVPENMCFIRSPQGWRHCPDAERDWFEEKMLPVYQAGVDYLSENPLDTGCLSIRKIDVHHPADAQVQTATLAWWQSLAHLEAWAHEHPTHLAILQSFGELARHFAPDVTVVLGHEVYVVPAGGARAEYLNCHDRTGLLPFLGHLSGAVSDLVSDH
;
A
#
# COMPACT_ATOMS: atom_id res chain seq x y z
N MET A 1 6.65 8.49 -0.61
CA MET A 1 6.55 7.18 0.04
C MET A 1 7.01 6.15 -0.97
N ALA A 2 7.65 5.08 -0.54
CA ALA A 2 7.95 3.93 -1.39
C ALA A 2 7.63 2.64 -0.64
N GLN A 3 7.08 1.68 -1.37
CA GLN A 3 6.98 0.29 -0.96
C GLN A 3 8.15 -0.44 -1.62
N ILE A 4 9.01 -1.07 -0.83
CA ILE A 4 10.13 -1.89 -1.31
C ILE A 4 9.85 -3.31 -0.86
N GLY A 5 9.93 -4.29 -1.76
CA GLY A 5 9.60 -5.66 -1.45
C GLY A 5 10.64 -6.69 -1.85
N ILE A 6 10.70 -7.75 -1.04
CA ILE A 6 11.48 -8.96 -1.28
C ILE A 6 10.50 -10.13 -1.37
N GLN A 7 10.37 -10.71 -2.55
CA GLN A 7 9.52 -11.85 -2.86
C GLN A 7 10.33 -13.15 -2.87
N TYR A 8 9.86 -14.21 -2.22
CA TYR A 8 10.59 -15.48 -2.13
C TYR A 8 9.68 -16.65 -1.79
N ASP A 9 10.13 -17.87 -2.06
CA ASP A 9 9.44 -19.09 -1.67
C ASP A 9 9.45 -19.28 -0.14
N PRO A 10 8.35 -19.74 0.48
CA PRO A 10 8.32 -20.06 1.90
C PRO A 10 9.50 -20.96 2.33
N GLY A 11 10.24 -20.53 3.35
CA GLY A 11 11.42 -21.25 3.85
C GLY A 11 12.76 -20.78 3.28
N THR A 12 12.75 -19.88 2.29
CA THR A 12 13.98 -19.20 1.83
C THR A 12 14.48 -18.25 2.91
N ASP A 13 15.76 -18.36 3.27
CA ASP A 13 16.41 -17.41 4.17
C ASP A 13 16.78 -16.14 3.40
N VAL A 14 16.19 -15.02 3.82
CA VAL A 14 16.41 -13.68 3.27
C VAL A 14 16.73 -12.67 4.38
N GLN A 15 17.12 -13.14 5.57
CA GLN A 15 17.36 -12.26 6.72
C GLN A 15 18.44 -11.22 6.43
N ASP A 16 19.52 -11.62 5.76
CA ASP A 16 20.60 -10.74 5.34
C ASP A 16 20.11 -9.62 4.41
N MET A 17 19.17 -9.93 3.50
CA MET A 17 18.58 -8.94 2.59
C MET A 17 17.66 -7.98 3.32
N ARG A 18 16.85 -8.46 4.27
CA ARG A 18 16.02 -7.58 5.12
C ARG A 18 16.89 -6.59 5.88
N ASP A 19 17.96 -7.10 6.48
CA ASP A 19 18.88 -6.28 7.26
C ASP A 19 19.58 -5.23 6.36
N GLN A 20 19.95 -5.60 5.13
CA GLN A 20 20.51 -4.66 4.15
C GLN A 20 19.53 -3.55 3.76
N VAL A 21 18.27 -3.90 3.44
CA VAL A 21 17.24 -2.92 3.06
C VAL A 21 16.91 -2.00 4.23
N LEU A 22 16.69 -2.55 5.44
CA LEU A 22 16.46 -1.75 6.64
C LEU A 22 17.64 -0.83 6.94
N HIS A 23 18.86 -1.34 6.89
CA HIS A 23 20.05 -0.52 7.12
C HIS A 23 20.16 0.64 6.12
N ALA A 24 19.91 0.38 4.83
CA ALA A 24 19.92 1.41 3.79
C ALA A 24 18.85 2.49 4.03
N LEU A 25 17.67 2.11 4.54
CA LEU A 25 16.61 3.04 4.88
C LEU A 25 16.92 3.84 6.16
N GLU A 26 17.41 3.17 7.20
CA GLU A 26 17.74 3.79 8.50
C GLU A 26 18.96 4.72 8.43
N ALA A 27 19.90 4.44 7.52
CA ALA A 27 21.08 5.27 7.30
C ALA A 27 20.75 6.62 6.62
N ASP A 28 19.62 6.72 5.92
CA ASP A 28 19.19 7.94 5.26
C ASP A 28 18.40 8.85 6.21
N ALA A 29 19.05 9.92 6.69
CA ALA A 29 18.45 10.91 7.58
C ALA A 29 17.22 11.63 7.00
N SER A 30 16.94 11.50 5.71
CA SER A 30 15.76 12.05 5.05
C SER A 30 14.54 11.12 5.11
N VAL A 31 14.72 9.85 5.49
CA VAL A 31 13.65 8.92 5.84
C VAL A 31 13.20 9.24 7.26
N TYR A 32 11.93 9.64 7.43
CA TYR A 32 11.39 9.99 8.75
C TYR A 32 10.51 8.91 9.37
N GLN A 33 10.11 7.91 8.58
CA GLN A 33 9.29 6.80 9.02
C GLN A 33 9.56 5.58 8.16
N ILE A 34 9.70 4.43 8.83
CA ILE A 34 9.81 3.10 8.22
C ILE A 34 8.83 2.21 8.95
N GLU A 35 8.04 1.46 8.18
CA GLU A 35 7.26 0.34 8.68
C GLU A 35 7.57 -0.86 7.82
N ALA A 36 7.69 -2.04 8.42
CA ALA A 36 7.90 -3.27 7.66
C ALA A 36 6.92 -4.35 8.09
N GLY A 37 6.49 -5.13 7.12
CA GLY A 37 5.55 -6.22 7.32
C GLY A 37 5.76 -7.35 6.33
N ARG A 38 4.95 -8.39 6.46
CA ARG A 38 4.99 -9.55 5.58
C ARG A 38 3.59 -9.93 5.14
N HIS A 39 3.46 -10.48 3.94
CA HIS A 39 2.27 -11.23 3.54
C HIS A 39 2.62 -12.44 2.69
N LEU A 40 1.69 -13.39 2.61
CA LEU A 40 1.69 -14.48 1.63
C LEU A 40 0.74 -14.08 0.51
N ASP A 41 1.21 -14.05 -0.73
CA ASP A 41 0.36 -13.73 -1.88
C ASP A 41 -0.44 -14.95 -2.38
N ALA A 42 -1.37 -14.69 -3.30
CA ALA A 42 -2.19 -15.73 -3.94
C ALA A 42 -1.37 -16.68 -4.87
N ALA A 43 -0.08 -16.43 -5.06
CA ALA A 43 0.87 -17.34 -5.72
C ALA A 43 1.66 -18.20 -4.75
N GLY A 44 1.39 -18.08 -3.45
CA GLY A 44 2.10 -18.82 -2.41
C GLY A 44 3.51 -18.30 -2.16
N HIS A 45 3.86 -17.10 -2.66
CA HIS A 45 5.15 -16.48 -2.36
C HIS A 45 5.01 -15.54 -1.16
N VAL A 46 6.05 -15.54 -0.33
CA VAL A 46 6.17 -14.61 0.78
C VAL A 46 6.75 -13.31 0.27
N ASN A 47 6.19 -12.19 0.72
CA ASN A 47 6.68 -10.86 0.41
C ASN A 47 6.92 -10.11 1.71
N ASP A 48 8.20 -9.82 2.01
CA ASP A 48 8.54 -8.80 3.00
C ASP A 48 8.41 -7.44 2.34
N VAL A 49 7.74 -6.49 3.00
CA VAL A 49 7.41 -5.17 2.45
C VAL A 49 7.87 -4.09 3.42
N PHE A 50 8.70 -3.18 2.94
CA PHE A 50 9.16 -1.99 3.65
C PHE A 50 8.43 -0.77 3.10
N LEU A 51 7.65 -0.11 3.95
CA LEU A 51 6.98 1.16 3.69
C LEU A 51 7.81 2.28 4.28
N ALA A 52 8.44 3.08 3.42
CA ALA A 52 9.29 4.18 3.84
C ALA A 52 8.75 5.53 3.37
N TYR A 53 8.95 6.54 4.21
CA TYR A 53 8.49 7.91 3.98
C TYR A 53 9.66 8.90 4.05
N TRP A 54 9.85 9.65 2.97
CA TRP A 54 10.89 10.67 2.84
C TRP A 54 10.32 12.07 3.05
N VAL A 55 11.16 12.97 3.55
CA VAL A 55 10.83 14.40 3.71
C VAL A 55 10.56 15.12 2.39
N SER A 56 11.13 14.64 1.27
CA SER A 56 10.91 15.19 -0.08
C SER A 56 11.09 14.13 -1.17
N GLY A 57 10.53 14.39 -2.36
CA GLY A 57 10.74 13.54 -3.52
C GLY A 57 12.19 13.51 -4.00
N ASP A 58 12.90 14.63 -3.92
CA ASP A 58 14.32 14.72 -4.28
C ASP A 58 15.18 13.82 -3.40
N ALA A 59 14.84 13.71 -2.12
CA ALA A 59 15.53 12.83 -1.19
C ALA A 59 15.33 11.36 -1.56
N TYR A 60 14.09 10.96 -1.85
CA TYR A 60 13.80 9.62 -2.37
C TYR A 60 14.57 9.32 -3.67
N ARG A 61 14.60 10.26 -4.64
CA ARG A 61 15.29 10.04 -5.92
C ARG A 61 16.80 9.86 -5.73
N ARG A 62 17.43 10.59 -4.80
CA ARG A 62 18.85 10.36 -4.46
C ARG A 62 19.04 8.99 -3.83
N TRP A 63 18.24 8.65 -2.82
CA TRP A 63 18.30 7.36 -2.14
C TRP A 63 18.15 6.19 -3.11
N HIS A 64 17.16 6.25 -4.01
CA HIS A 64 16.90 5.23 -5.01
C HIS A 64 18.05 5.08 -6.02
N ALA A 65 18.69 6.19 -6.42
CA ALA A 65 19.85 6.13 -7.31
C ALA A 65 21.09 5.51 -6.65
N GLU A 66 21.22 5.65 -5.33
CA GLU A 66 22.29 5.04 -4.53
C GLU A 66 22.01 3.57 -4.21
N HIS A 67 20.73 3.17 -4.19
CA HIS A 67 20.27 1.82 -3.83
C HIS A 67 19.29 1.24 -4.88
N PRO A 68 19.73 1.03 -6.13
CA PRO A 68 18.90 0.40 -7.15
C PRO A 68 18.61 -1.07 -6.80
N LEU A 69 17.50 -1.65 -7.30
CA LEU A 69 17.10 -3.04 -6.99
C LEU A 69 18.22 -4.04 -7.27
N GLU A 70 18.95 -3.83 -8.35
CA GLU A 70 20.08 -4.65 -8.79
C GLU A 70 21.19 -4.76 -7.74
N SER A 71 21.33 -3.76 -6.86
CA SER A 71 22.33 -3.76 -5.77
C SER A 71 22.04 -4.79 -4.68
N TRP A 72 20.81 -5.32 -4.61
CA TRP A 72 20.38 -6.31 -3.62
C TRP A 72 20.19 -7.71 -4.20
N VAL A 73 20.46 -7.92 -5.49
CA VAL A 73 20.29 -9.23 -6.12
C VAL A 73 21.30 -10.22 -5.52
N PRO A 74 20.85 -11.38 -4.99
CA PRO A 74 21.74 -12.42 -4.50
C PRO A 74 22.68 -12.94 -5.60
N LYS A 75 23.79 -13.57 -5.20
CA LYS A 75 24.70 -14.15 -6.18
C LYS A 75 23.98 -15.27 -6.96
N PRO A 76 24.31 -15.46 -8.26
CA PRO A 76 23.74 -16.55 -9.04
C PRO A 76 23.89 -17.91 -8.34
N GLY A 77 22.77 -18.61 -8.17
CA GLY A 77 22.71 -19.93 -7.51
C GLY A 77 22.65 -19.91 -5.98
N GLU A 78 22.68 -18.75 -5.32
CA GLU A 78 22.55 -18.64 -3.86
C GLU A 78 21.10 -18.89 -3.40
N ARG A 79 20.16 -18.12 -3.97
CA ARG A 79 18.71 -18.24 -3.74
C ARG A 79 17.94 -17.52 -4.84
N SER A 80 16.68 -17.90 -5.05
CA SER A 80 15.78 -17.21 -5.97
C SER A 80 14.92 -16.22 -5.18
N VAL A 81 15.00 -14.94 -5.55
CA VAL A 81 14.21 -13.87 -4.93
C VAL A 81 13.77 -12.88 -6.01
N GLY A 82 12.56 -12.37 -5.88
CA GLY A 82 12.08 -11.19 -6.58
C GLY A 82 12.30 -9.93 -5.74
N LEU A 83 12.59 -8.83 -6.40
CA LEU A 83 12.74 -7.51 -5.79
C LEU A 83 11.84 -6.54 -6.52
N TRP A 84 11.15 -5.67 -5.79
CA TRP A 84 10.29 -4.68 -6.40
C TRP A 84 10.23 -3.38 -5.60
N VAL A 85 10.00 -2.27 -6.31
CA VAL A 85 9.73 -0.96 -5.73
C VAL A 85 8.48 -0.37 -6.38
N GLU A 86 7.53 0.07 -5.57
CA GLU A 86 6.38 0.87 -5.99
C GLU A 86 6.40 2.20 -5.23
N SER A 87 6.73 3.29 -5.94
CA SER A 87 6.98 4.60 -5.34
C SER A 87 5.94 5.65 -5.71
N LEU A 88 5.72 6.57 -4.78
CA LEU A 88 4.69 7.61 -4.82
C LEU A 88 5.26 8.95 -4.32
N GLN A 89 5.25 9.95 -5.19
CA GLN A 89 5.54 11.35 -4.93
C GLN A 89 4.30 12.19 -5.26
N VAL A 90 3.45 12.41 -4.26
CA VAL A 90 2.14 13.05 -4.41
C VAL A 90 2.12 14.39 -3.66
N PRO A 91 1.69 15.50 -4.29
CA PRO A 91 1.53 16.78 -3.60
C PRO A 91 0.37 16.69 -2.59
N ALA A 92 0.42 17.51 -1.53
CA ALA A 92 -0.59 17.53 -0.48
C ALA A 92 -2.03 17.74 -0.99
N ARG A 93 -2.20 18.43 -2.13
CA ARG A 93 -3.51 18.68 -2.76
C ARG A 93 -4.15 17.45 -3.40
N ARG A 94 -3.38 16.38 -3.64
CA ARG A 94 -3.83 15.12 -4.26
C ARG A 94 -3.81 13.92 -3.31
N LEU A 95 -3.74 14.18 -2.00
CA LEU A 95 -3.81 13.13 -0.99
C LEU A 95 -4.70 13.58 0.17
N GLU A 96 -5.17 12.62 0.94
CA GLU A 96 -5.83 12.88 2.22
C GLU A 96 -5.50 11.79 3.24
N THR A 97 -5.76 12.09 4.51
CA THR A 97 -5.57 11.16 5.61
C THR A 97 -6.73 11.25 6.59
N SER A 98 -7.13 10.10 7.14
CA SER A 98 -8.09 10.02 8.24
C SER A 98 -7.59 9.01 9.27
N TYR A 99 -7.59 9.39 10.55
CA TYR A 99 -7.15 8.54 11.66
C TYR A 99 -8.17 8.60 12.79
N SER A 100 -8.43 7.47 13.45
CA SER A 100 -9.35 7.39 14.60
C SER A 100 -8.80 8.04 15.87
N THR A 101 -7.52 8.45 15.88
CA THR A 101 -6.84 9.04 17.04
C THR A 101 -5.87 10.16 16.65
N GLN A 102 -5.77 11.18 17.51
CA GLN A 102 -4.77 12.25 17.40
C GLN A 102 -3.36 11.76 17.77
N ASP A 103 -3.23 10.60 18.42
CA ASP A 103 -1.95 9.99 18.80
C ASP A 103 -1.32 9.14 17.70
N ALA A 104 -1.83 9.22 16.47
CA ALA A 104 -1.29 8.47 15.34
C ALA A 104 0.16 8.85 15.04
N ARG A 105 1.05 7.85 15.14
CA ARG A 105 2.51 7.93 14.90
C ARG A 105 2.99 6.92 13.85
N TRP A 106 2.09 6.37 13.05
CA TRP A 106 2.43 5.54 11.88
C TRP A 106 2.40 6.38 10.61
N GLY A 107 2.99 5.84 9.54
CA GLY A 107 2.94 6.40 8.20
C GLY A 107 3.28 7.87 8.11
N MET A 108 2.48 8.59 7.33
CA MET A 108 2.61 10.02 7.15
C MET A 108 2.26 10.80 8.44
N ALA A 109 1.44 10.22 9.33
CA ALA A 109 1.06 10.85 10.59
C ALA A 109 2.26 11.10 11.53
N LYS A 110 3.34 10.33 11.40
CA LYS A 110 4.56 10.45 12.23
C LYS A 110 5.17 11.85 12.19
N ASN A 111 5.15 12.50 11.03
CA ASN A 111 5.82 13.78 10.78
C ASN A 111 4.83 14.86 10.32
N ARG A 112 3.57 14.76 10.75
CA ARG A 112 2.52 15.74 10.42
C ARG A 112 1.68 16.07 11.64
N SER A 113 1.36 17.35 11.78
CA SER A 113 0.33 17.80 12.70
C SER A 113 -1.03 17.24 12.28
N LYS A 114 -1.89 16.98 13.25
CA LYS A 114 -3.24 16.46 13.04
C LYS A 114 -4.22 17.42 13.66
N GLU A 115 -5.37 17.58 13.02
CA GLU A 115 -6.47 18.38 13.54
C GLU A 115 -7.76 17.57 13.47
N LEU A 116 -8.71 17.90 14.35
CA LEU A 116 -10.04 17.31 14.30
C LEU A 116 -10.77 17.91 13.10
N ASN A 117 -11.15 17.05 12.15
CA ASN A 117 -11.99 17.44 11.03
C ASN A 117 -13.45 17.07 11.34
N PRO A 118 -14.41 18.02 11.35
CA PRO A 118 -15.83 17.71 11.58
C PRO A 118 -16.53 17.10 10.37
N TYR A 119 -15.93 17.16 9.17
CA TYR A 119 -16.49 16.67 7.91
C TYR A 119 -15.98 15.26 7.60
N HIS A 120 -16.56 14.28 8.29
CA HIS A 120 -16.25 12.86 8.11
C HIS A 120 -17.51 11.97 8.27
N SER A 121 -17.36 10.66 8.08
CA SER A 121 -18.44 9.67 8.26
C SER A 121 -19.65 9.81 7.32
N TYR A 122 -19.46 10.40 6.14
CA TYR A 122 -20.40 10.34 5.02
C TYR A 122 -19.67 9.88 3.74
N PHE A 123 -20.40 9.23 2.83
CA PHE A 123 -19.89 8.86 1.51
C PHE A 123 -19.52 10.12 0.71
N GLY A 124 -18.29 10.18 0.21
CA GLY A 124 -17.69 11.38 -0.39
C GLY A 124 -16.76 12.17 0.54
N SER A 125 -16.79 11.96 1.86
CA SER A 125 -15.91 12.72 2.78
C SER A 125 -14.41 12.51 2.53
N MET A 126 -14.00 11.35 2.00
CA MET A 126 -12.64 11.12 1.51
C MET A 126 -12.29 12.13 0.42
N ARG A 127 -13.12 12.23 -0.63
CA ARG A 127 -12.90 13.14 -1.75
C ARG A 127 -12.89 14.60 -1.31
N ASP A 128 -13.78 15.00 -0.40
CA ASP A 128 -13.83 16.37 0.12
C ASP A 128 -12.55 16.78 0.87
N ARG A 129 -11.74 15.82 1.33
CA ARG A 129 -10.42 16.09 1.93
C ARG A 129 -9.28 16.13 0.91
N ILE A 130 -9.53 15.79 -0.36
CA ILE A 130 -8.56 15.87 -1.46
C ILE A 130 -8.89 17.12 -2.28
N HIS A 131 -8.13 18.18 -2.06
CA HIS A 131 -8.44 19.48 -2.62
C HIS A 131 -8.48 19.53 -4.17
N ASP A 132 -7.61 18.80 -4.88
CA ASP A 132 -7.66 18.75 -6.36
C ASP A 132 -8.81 17.86 -6.89
N ALA A 133 -9.52 17.12 -6.02
CA ALA A 133 -10.66 16.28 -6.39
C ALA A 133 -12.01 17.01 -6.32
N GLU A 134 -12.00 18.28 -5.89
CA GLU A 134 -13.16 19.19 -5.89
C GLU A 134 -13.79 19.28 -7.28
N ASP A 135 -15.11 19.49 -7.34
CA ASP A 135 -15.88 19.71 -8.57
C ASP A 135 -15.69 18.62 -9.66
N GLY A 136 -15.48 17.37 -9.24
CA GLY A 136 -15.27 16.25 -10.16
C GLY A 136 -13.83 16.14 -10.70
N GLY A 137 -12.88 16.80 -10.04
CA GLY A 137 -11.47 16.70 -10.34
C GLY A 137 -10.90 15.29 -10.20
N LEU A 138 -9.72 15.11 -10.79
CA LEU A 138 -8.97 13.85 -10.84
C LEU A 138 -9.72 12.67 -11.50
N PRO A 139 -10.23 12.85 -12.75
CA PRO A 139 -10.89 11.76 -13.46
C PRO A 139 -9.91 10.60 -13.73
N GLY A 140 -10.39 9.36 -13.61
CA GLY A 140 -9.60 8.19 -13.96
C GLY A 140 -9.16 8.21 -15.42
N THR A 141 -7.92 7.82 -15.69
CA THR A 141 -7.35 7.78 -17.04
C THR A 141 -7.16 6.36 -17.56
N VAL A 142 -7.07 5.38 -16.66
CA VAL A 142 -6.91 3.96 -16.96
C VAL A 142 -8.29 3.38 -17.28
N THR A 143 -8.40 2.72 -18.43
CA THR A 143 -9.62 2.07 -18.92
C THR A 143 -9.26 0.76 -19.60
N ASP A 144 -10.21 -0.17 -19.69
CA ASP A 144 -10.10 -1.43 -20.47
C ASP A 144 -8.87 -2.30 -20.13
N VAL A 145 -8.48 -2.33 -18.85
CA VAL A 145 -7.36 -3.16 -18.39
C VAL A 145 -7.65 -4.64 -18.56
N SER A 146 -6.61 -5.39 -18.95
CA SER A 146 -6.64 -6.85 -18.97
C SER A 146 -5.33 -7.40 -18.41
N PRO A 147 -5.37 -8.47 -17.60
CA PRO A 147 -4.16 -9.10 -17.12
C PRO A 147 -3.40 -9.77 -18.28
N ALA A 148 -2.08 -9.66 -18.27
CA ALA A 148 -1.16 -10.36 -19.12
C ALA A 148 -0.06 -11.00 -18.27
N ALA A 149 0.33 -12.23 -18.60
CA ALA A 149 1.42 -12.91 -17.93
C ALA A 149 2.75 -12.23 -18.29
N VAL A 150 3.25 -11.37 -17.39
CA VAL A 150 4.54 -10.67 -17.54
C VAL A 150 5.43 -11.09 -16.38
N MET A 151 6.31 -12.06 -16.61
CA MET A 151 7.40 -12.33 -15.68
C MET A 151 8.50 -11.30 -15.91
N SER A 152 9.05 -10.69 -14.85
CA SER A 152 10.24 -9.87 -15.01
C SER A 152 11.49 -10.73 -15.26
N GLY A 153 11.56 -11.92 -14.65
CA GLY A 153 12.70 -12.82 -14.78
C GLY A 153 14.00 -12.08 -14.44
N SER A 154 15.10 -12.38 -15.13
CA SER A 154 16.39 -11.70 -14.91
C SER A 154 16.45 -10.25 -15.43
N ARG A 155 15.32 -9.66 -15.83
CA ARG A 155 15.25 -8.30 -16.37
C ARG A 155 14.51 -7.38 -15.44
N LEU A 156 14.99 -6.15 -15.31
CA LEU A 156 14.25 -5.09 -14.66
C LEU A 156 13.09 -4.66 -15.56
N VAL A 157 11.87 -4.79 -15.07
CA VAL A 157 10.66 -4.22 -15.68
C VAL A 157 10.31 -2.95 -14.92
N SER A 158 10.26 -1.82 -15.61
CA SER A 158 10.03 -0.52 -14.97
C SER A 158 9.13 0.38 -15.81
N PHE A 159 8.15 1.02 -15.16
CA PHE A 159 7.20 1.90 -15.82
C PHE A 159 6.66 2.99 -14.89
N GLU A 160 6.23 4.09 -15.48
CA GLU A 160 5.47 5.13 -14.77
C GLU A 160 4.04 4.65 -14.54
N VAL A 161 3.53 4.87 -13.33
CA VAL A 161 2.13 4.59 -13.01
C VAL A 161 1.27 5.74 -13.56
N PRO A 162 0.19 5.45 -14.33
CA PRO A 162 -0.66 6.47 -14.92
C PRO A 162 -1.20 7.52 -13.95
N GLU A 163 -1.34 8.75 -14.46
CA GLU A 163 -1.97 9.85 -13.72
C GLU A 163 -3.40 9.48 -13.29
N ASN A 164 -3.78 9.93 -12.09
CA ASN A 164 -5.08 9.73 -11.46
C ASN A 164 -5.43 8.28 -11.10
N MET A 165 -4.49 7.33 -11.22
CA MET A 165 -4.56 6.11 -10.42
C MET A 165 -4.57 6.46 -8.94
N CYS A 166 -5.22 5.62 -8.14
CA CYS A 166 -5.38 5.84 -6.71
C CYS A 166 -4.66 4.75 -5.93
N PHE A 167 -3.86 5.14 -4.94
CA PHE A 167 -3.29 4.23 -3.96
C PHE A 167 -3.91 4.51 -2.60
N ILE A 168 -4.32 3.47 -1.89
CA ILE A 168 -4.77 3.56 -0.50
C ILE A 168 -3.90 2.67 0.38
N ARG A 169 -3.48 3.23 1.50
CA ARG A 169 -3.00 2.48 2.66
C ARG A 169 -4.06 2.57 3.76
N SER A 170 -4.58 1.43 4.23
CA SER A 170 -5.46 1.37 5.39
C SER A 170 -4.79 0.56 6.50
N PRO A 171 -4.26 1.21 7.55
CA PRO A 171 -3.72 0.51 8.72
C PRO A 171 -4.78 0.18 9.77
N GLN A 172 -4.55 -0.89 10.52
CA GLN A 172 -5.35 -1.29 11.68
C GLN A 172 -4.43 -1.66 12.85
N GLY A 173 -4.82 -1.29 14.07
CA GLY A 173 -4.13 -1.69 15.28
C GLY A 173 -5.09 -1.87 16.46
N TRP A 174 -4.89 -2.94 17.20
CA TRP A 174 -5.76 -3.40 18.27
C TRP A 174 -5.00 -4.07 19.43
N ARG A 175 -3.69 -4.34 19.31
CA ARG A 175 -2.93 -5.04 20.37
C ARG A 175 -2.94 -4.30 21.71
N HIS A 176 -3.03 -2.97 21.66
CA HIS A 176 -3.02 -2.09 22.83
C HIS A 176 -4.41 -1.81 23.38
N CYS A 177 -5.47 -2.37 22.77
CA CYS A 177 -6.83 -2.28 23.28
C CYS A 177 -6.99 -3.11 24.57
N PRO A 178 -7.97 -2.78 25.42
CA PRO A 178 -8.44 -3.68 26.46
C PRO A 178 -8.83 -5.04 25.87
N ASP A 179 -8.63 -6.11 26.63
CA ASP A 179 -8.82 -7.49 26.15
C ASP A 179 -10.17 -7.70 25.45
N ALA A 180 -11.27 -7.18 26.02
CA ALA A 180 -12.60 -7.34 25.43
C ALA A 180 -12.75 -6.67 24.04
N GLU A 181 -12.15 -5.50 23.82
CA GLU A 181 -12.18 -4.82 22.52
C GLU A 181 -11.25 -5.51 21.53
N ARG A 182 -10.07 -5.94 21.97
CA ARG A 182 -9.15 -6.75 21.17
C ARG A 182 -9.81 -8.03 20.68
N ASP A 183 -10.38 -8.82 21.58
CA ASP A 183 -11.01 -10.10 21.27
C ASP A 183 -12.20 -9.88 20.29
N TRP A 184 -12.99 -8.83 20.50
CA TRP A 184 -14.05 -8.47 19.56
C TRP A 184 -13.50 -8.14 18.17
N PHE A 185 -12.45 -7.31 18.10
CA PHE A 185 -11.85 -6.92 16.82
C PHE A 185 -11.31 -8.15 16.07
N GLU A 186 -10.60 -9.03 16.77
CA GLU A 186 -10.00 -10.24 16.20
C GLU A 186 -11.05 -11.26 15.76
N GLU A 187 -12.07 -11.52 16.58
CA GLU A 187 -13.06 -12.57 16.31
C GLU A 187 -14.16 -12.13 15.34
N LYS A 188 -14.51 -10.84 15.31
CA LYS A 188 -15.68 -10.36 14.56
C LYS A 188 -15.31 -9.43 13.41
N MET A 189 -14.33 -8.55 13.59
CA MET A 189 -14.02 -7.54 12.58
C MET A 189 -12.97 -8.01 11.57
N LEU A 190 -11.89 -8.65 12.03
CA LEU A 190 -10.83 -9.15 11.14
C LEU A 190 -11.32 -10.13 10.06
N PRO A 191 -12.23 -11.10 10.34
CA PRO A 191 -12.73 -12.00 9.31
C PRO A 191 -13.56 -11.28 8.24
N VAL A 192 -14.39 -10.32 8.65
CA VAL A 192 -15.19 -9.49 7.73
C VAL A 192 -14.29 -8.62 6.86
N TYR A 193 -13.25 -8.05 7.48
CA TYR A 193 -12.24 -7.28 6.76
C TYR A 193 -11.47 -8.14 5.75
N GLN A 194 -11.05 -9.35 6.15
CA GLN A 194 -10.34 -10.29 5.29
C GLN A 194 -11.19 -10.69 4.07
N ALA A 195 -12.48 -10.98 4.27
CA ALA A 195 -13.39 -11.28 3.16
C ALA A 195 -13.48 -10.13 2.13
N GLY A 196 -13.38 -8.88 2.59
CA GLY A 196 -13.30 -7.72 1.70
C GLY A 196 -12.00 -7.65 0.91
N VAL A 197 -10.86 -7.92 1.57
CA VAL A 197 -9.54 -7.98 0.93
C VAL A 197 -9.48 -9.11 -0.10
N ASP A 198 -9.97 -10.30 0.26
CA ASP A 198 -9.97 -11.47 -0.61
C ASP A 198 -10.83 -11.21 -1.86
N TYR A 199 -12.03 -10.65 -1.69
CA TYR A 199 -12.88 -10.28 -2.81
C TYR A 199 -12.19 -9.30 -3.78
N LEU A 200 -11.53 -8.26 -3.25
CA LEU A 200 -10.79 -7.31 -4.09
C LEU A 200 -9.64 -7.99 -4.84
N SER A 201 -8.93 -8.90 -4.18
CA SER A 201 -7.81 -9.64 -4.79
C SER A 201 -8.27 -10.57 -5.91
N GLU A 202 -9.45 -11.18 -5.77
CA GLU A 202 -10.01 -12.12 -6.74
C GLU A 202 -10.74 -11.45 -7.90
N ASN A 203 -11.20 -10.20 -7.73
CA ASN A 203 -12.06 -9.49 -8.69
C ASN A 203 -11.47 -8.12 -9.12
N PRO A 204 -10.21 -8.05 -9.60
CA PRO A 204 -9.56 -6.79 -9.93
C PRO A 204 -10.20 -6.05 -11.11
N LEU A 205 -10.74 -6.80 -12.09
CA LEU A 205 -11.38 -6.23 -13.28
C LEU A 205 -12.76 -5.65 -12.96
N ASP A 206 -13.53 -6.31 -12.10
CA ASP A 206 -14.88 -5.88 -11.75
C ASP A 206 -14.85 -4.67 -10.80
N THR A 207 -13.84 -4.61 -9.92
CA THR A 207 -13.75 -3.59 -8.86
C THR A 207 -12.86 -2.42 -9.25
N GLY A 208 -11.94 -2.61 -10.20
CA GLY A 208 -10.87 -1.68 -10.50
C GLY A 208 -9.75 -1.63 -9.46
N CYS A 209 -9.75 -2.53 -8.47
CA CYS A 209 -8.62 -2.71 -7.55
C CYS A 209 -7.57 -3.62 -8.21
N LEU A 210 -6.55 -3.03 -8.83
CA LEU A 210 -5.56 -3.77 -9.63
C LEU A 210 -4.58 -4.57 -8.79
N SER A 211 -4.27 -4.10 -7.58
CA SER A 211 -3.39 -4.81 -6.66
C SER A 211 -3.86 -4.53 -5.25
N ILE A 212 -3.95 -5.56 -4.43
CA ILE A 212 -4.22 -5.42 -3.00
C ILE A 212 -3.37 -6.42 -2.23
N ARG A 213 -2.79 -5.95 -1.13
CA ARG A 213 -2.05 -6.80 -0.18
C ARG A 213 -2.31 -6.32 1.23
N LYS A 214 -2.64 -7.24 2.13
CA LYS A 214 -2.70 -6.99 3.57
C LYS A 214 -1.43 -7.54 4.20
N ILE A 215 -0.62 -6.66 4.77
CA ILE A 215 0.63 -7.02 5.42
C ILE A 215 0.45 -7.10 6.92
N ASP A 216 1.09 -8.07 7.55
CA ASP A 216 1.29 -8.15 8.99
C ASP A 216 2.53 -7.32 9.37
N VAL A 217 2.30 -6.17 9.98
CA VAL A 217 3.33 -5.19 10.36
C VAL A 217 4.06 -5.70 11.60
N HIS A 218 5.38 -5.76 11.51
CA HIS A 218 6.26 -6.22 12.60
C HIS A 218 7.45 -5.30 12.87
N HIS A 219 7.63 -4.22 12.08
CA HIS A 219 8.62 -3.18 12.32
C HIS A 219 7.98 -1.79 12.29
N PRO A 220 8.32 -0.89 13.25
CA PRO A 220 9.10 -1.19 14.44
C PRO A 220 8.36 -2.18 15.37
N ALA A 221 9.07 -2.83 16.29
CA ALA A 221 8.49 -3.87 17.14
C ALA A 221 7.34 -3.35 18.05
N ASP A 222 7.32 -2.05 18.32
CA ASP A 222 6.30 -1.33 19.09
C ASP A 222 5.32 -0.54 18.20
N ALA A 223 5.19 -0.92 16.91
CA ALA A 223 4.25 -0.29 16.00
C ALA A 223 2.81 -0.28 16.57
N GLN A 224 2.17 0.88 16.49
CA GLN A 224 0.77 1.04 16.92
C GLN A 224 -0.20 0.22 16.05
N VAL A 225 0.20 -0.06 14.81
CA VAL A 225 -0.59 -0.80 13.81
C VAL A 225 -0.02 -2.22 13.68
N GLN A 226 -0.90 -3.20 13.56
CA GLN A 226 -0.54 -4.62 13.40
C GLN A 226 -0.76 -5.11 11.98
N THR A 227 -1.69 -4.50 11.24
CA THR A 227 -1.86 -4.78 9.81
C THR A 227 -1.97 -3.49 9.01
N ALA A 228 -1.60 -3.57 7.74
CA ALA A 228 -1.89 -2.53 6.77
C ALA A 228 -2.29 -3.15 5.43
N THR A 229 -3.40 -2.68 4.88
CA THR A 229 -3.82 -3.02 3.51
C THR A 229 -3.31 -1.95 2.57
N LEU A 230 -2.59 -2.35 1.55
CA LEU A 230 -2.02 -1.51 0.50
C LEU A 230 -2.70 -1.88 -0.80
N ALA A 231 -3.37 -0.93 -1.45
CA ALA A 231 -4.13 -1.21 -2.65
C ALA A 231 -3.98 -0.13 -3.73
N TRP A 232 -3.75 -0.59 -4.96
CA TRP A 232 -3.78 0.22 -6.17
C TRP A 232 -5.12 0.06 -6.88
N TRP A 233 -5.68 1.19 -7.29
CA TRP A 233 -6.96 1.32 -7.95
C TRP A 233 -6.79 2.06 -9.26
N GLN A 234 -7.59 1.69 -10.27
CA GLN A 234 -7.64 2.38 -11.57
C GLN A 234 -7.94 3.88 -11.41
N SER A 235 -8.76 4.26 -10.43
CA SER A 235 -9.03 5.65 -10.09
C SER A 235 -9.61 5.82 -8.69
N LEU A 236 -9.68 7.07 -8.22
CA LEU A 236 -10.36 7.43 -6.98
C LEU A 236 -11.84 7.00 -6.99
N ALA A 237 -12.51 7.11 -8.14
CA ALA A 237 -13.91 6.73 -8.30
C ALA A 237 -14.15 5.22 -8.13
N HIS A 238 -13.20 4.36 -8.51
CA HIS A 238 -13.31 2.91 -8.29
C HIS A 238 -13.24 2.57 -6.80
N LEU A 239 -12.32 3.21 -6.07
CA LEU A 239 -12.25 3.08 -4.61
C LEU A 239 -13.55 3.58 -3.95
N GLU A 240 -14.08 4.73 -4.37
CA GLU A 240 -15.35 5.26 -3.89
C GLU A 240 -16.52 4.31 -4.16
N ALA A 241 -16.66 3.80 -5.38
CA ALA A 241 -17.73 2.88 -5.74
C ALA A 241 -17.70 1.63 -4.85
N TRP A 242 -16.53 1.02 -4.65
CA TRP A 242 -16.41 -0.11 -3.73
C TRP A 242 -16.77 0.26 -2.29
N ALA A 243 -16.24 1.38 -1.79
CA ALA A 243 -16.48 1.81 -0.42
C ALA A 243 -17.95 2.22 -0.16
N HIS A 244 -18.64 2.76 -1.16
CA HIS A 244 -20.01 3.27 -1.02
C HIS A 244 -21.07 2.20 -1.24
N GLU A 245 -20.82 1.25 -2.13
CA GLU A 245 -21.87 0.39 -2.67
C GLU A 245 -21.60 -1.10 -2.49
N HIS A 246 -20.33 -1.52 -2.37
CA HIS A 246 -20.02 -2.93 -2.38
C HIS A 246 -20.37 -3.61 -1.05
N PRO A 247 -21.09 -4.76 -1.06
CA PRO A 247 -21.51 -5.46 0.16
C PRO A 247 -20.37 -5.78 1.12
N THR A 248 -19.16 -6.09 0.62
CA THR A 248 -18.03 -6.40 1.48
C THR A 248 -17.56 -5.19 2.29
N HIS A 249 -17.48 -3.99 1.70
CA HIS A 249 -17.13 -2.79 2.48
C HIS A 249 -18.28 -2.34 3.38
N LEU A 250 -19.53 -2.45 2.92
CA LEU A 250 -20.70 -2.14 3.76
C LEU A 250 -20.77 -3.06 5.00
N ALA A 251 -20.38 -4.33 4.87
CA ALA A 251 -20.24 -5.25 6.00
C ALA A 251 -19.13 -4.82 6.97
N ILE A 252 -17.98 -4.36 6.47
CA ILE A 252 -16.89 -3.80 7.31
C ILE A 252 -17.40 -2.57 8.07
N LEU A 253 -18.09 -1.65 7.39
CA LEU A 253 -18.67 -0.45 8.01
C LEU A 253 -19.71 -0.79 9.07
N GLN A 254 -20.58 -1.77 8.79
CA GLN A 254 -21.55 -2.27 9.77
C GLN A 254 -20.85 -2.87 11.00
N SER A 255 -19.87 -3.74 10.79
CA SER A 255 -19.09 -4.38 11.87
C SER A 255 -18.37 -3.34 12.73
N PHE A 256 -17.79 -2.29 12.11
CA PHE A 256 -17.21 -1.18 12.86
C PHE A 256 -18.25 -0.40 13.65
N GLY A 257 -19.42 -0.12 13.06
CA GLY A 257 -20.51 0.55 13.75
C GLY A 257 -21.03 -0.22 14.97
N GLU A 258 -21.03 -1.55 14.91
CA GLU A 258 -21.34 -2.43 16.04
C GLU A 258 -20.29 -2.35 17.15
N LEU A 259 -19.00 -2.42 16.80
CA LEU A 259 -17.89 -2.24 17.74
C LEU A 259 -17.98 -0.87 18.41
N ALA A 260 -18.10 0.20 17.62
CA ALA A 260 -18.15 1.57 18.13
C ALA A 260 -19.34 1.79 19.08
N ARG A 261 -20.52 1.23 18.78
CA ARG A 261 -21.68 1.30 19.68
C ARG A 261 -21.47 0.50 20.98
N HIS A 262 -20.77 -0.63 20.92
CA HIS A 262 -20.55 -1.49 22.07
C HIS A 262 -19.54 -0.89 23.07
N PHE A 263 -18.44 -0.33 22.55
CA PHE A 263 -17.34 0.20 23.37
C PHE A 263 -17.40 1.72 23.58
N ALA A 264 -18.40 2.42 23.05
CA ALA A 264 -18.58 3.85 23.29
C ALA A 264 -18.66 4.19 24.80
N PRO A 265 -18.03 5.30 25.24
CA PRO A 265 -17.27 6.27 24.45
C PRO A 265 -15.78 5.92 24.26
N ASP A 266 -15.31 4.80 24.81
CA ASP A 266 -13.90 4.47 25.00
C ASP A 266 -13.38 3.49 23.93
N VAL A 267 -13.63 3.78 22.65
CA VAL A 267 -13.10 2.98 21.53
C VAL A 267 -11.59 3.23 21.42
N THR A 268 -10.77 2.19 21.52
CA THR A 268 -9.30 2.31 21.52
C THR A 268 -8.62 1.68 20.30
N VAL A 269 -9.36 0.91 19.48
CA VAL A 269 -8.84 0.43 18.20
C VAL A 269 -8.36 1.60 17.34
N VAL A 270 -7.12 1.49 16.85
CA VAL A 270 -6.54 2.48 15.96
C VAL A 270 -6.80 2.08 14.52
N LEU A 271 -7.56 2.91 13.82
CA LEU A 271 -7.93 2.72 12.42
C LEU A 271 -7.58 3.98 11.66
N GLY A 272 -7.41 3.85 10.36
CA GLY A 272 -7.31 4.99 9.50
C GLY A 272 -7.07 4.61 8.05
N HIS A 273 -6.72 5.62 7.28
CA HIS A 273 -6.23 5.47 5.93
C HIS A 273 -5.42 6.67 5.48
N GLU A 274 -4.62 6.43 4.45
CA GLU A 274 -3.92 7.41 3.64
C GLU A 274 -4.30 7.13 2.18
N VAL A 275 -4.87 8.12 1.50
CA VAL A 275 -5.30 7.99 0.11
C VAL A 275 -4.50 8.96 -0.74
N TYR A 276 -3.97 8.45 -1.84
CA TYR A 276 -3.06 9.15 -2.73
C TYR A 276 -3.56 9.04 -4.17
N VAL A 277 -3.70 10.16 -4.87
CA VAL A 277 -4.02 10.19 -6.29
C VAL A 277 -2.79 10.62 -7.07
N VAL A 278 -2.32 9.76 -7.98
CA VAL A 278 -1.05 9.92 -8.70
C VAL A 278 -1.09 11.18 -9.57
N PRO A 279 -0.17 12.15 -9.41
CA PRO A 279 0.05 13.20 -10.41
C PRO A 279 0.83 12.65 -11.60
N ALA A 280 0.80 13.36 -12.74
CA ALA A 280 1.66 13.04 -13.87
C ALA A 280 3.14 12.89 -13.43
N GLY A 281 3.77 11.76 -13.78
CA GLY A 281 5.14 11.42 -13.39
C GLY A 281 5.36 11.22 -11.88
N GLY A 282 4.29 11.11 -11.09
CA GLY A 282 4.33 11.06 -9.63
C GLY A 282 4.49 9.67 -9.03
N ALA A 283 4.46 8.62 -9.84
CA ALA A 283 4.61 7.25 -9.35
C ALA A 283 5.29 6.36 -10.38
N ARG A 284 6.04 5.38 -9.87
CA ARG A 284 6.83 4.44 -10.66
C ARG A 284 6.79 3.06 -10.01
N ALA A 285 6.69 2.03 -10.84
CA ALA A 285 6.75 0.64 -10.42
C ALA A 285 7.92 -0.06 -11.10
N GLU A 286 8.68 -0.82 -10.33
CA GLU A 286 9.92 -1.50 -10.71
C GLU A 286 9.89 -2.92 -10.17
N TYR A 287 10.18 -3.91 -11.03
CA TYR A 287 10.14 -5.33 -10.67
C TYR A 287 11.30 -6.06 -11.30
N LEU A 288 11.99 -6.89 -10.52
CA LEU A 288 13.14 -7.69 -10.91
C LEU A 288 12.98 -9.09 -10.34
N ASN A 289 13.10 -10.14 -11.15
CA ASN A 289 12.92 -11.55 -10.75
C ASN A 289 11.59 -11.88 -10.04
N CYS A 290 10.53 -11.08 -10.25
CA CYS A 290 9.21 -11.29 -9.67
C CYS A 290 8.37 -12.21 -10.56
N HIS A 291 7.44 -12.96 -9.94
CA HIS A 291 6.44 -13.71 -10.70
C HIS A 291 5.44 -12.75 -11.38
N ASP A 292 4.70 -13.27 -12.36
CA ASP A 292 3.82 -12.51 -13.24
C ASP A 292 2.55 -11.95 -12.60
N ARG A 293 2.40 -12.10 -11.28
CA ARG A 293 1.25 -11.63 -10.48
C ARG A 293 1.63 -10.63 -9.40
N THR A 294 2.89 -10.18 -9.38
CA THR A 294 3.38 -9.25 -8.36
C THR A 294 2.93 -7.82 -8.66
N GLY A 295 2.28 -7.19 -7.68
CA GLY A 295 1.91 -5.78 -7.76
C GLY A 295 1.07 -5.44 -8.98
N LEU A 296 1.58 -4.50 -9.78
CA LEU A 296 0.97 -4.00 -11.02
C LEU A 296 1.45 -4.72 -12.30
N LEU A 297 2.38 -5.70 -12.20
CA LEU A 297 2.91 -6.43 -13.36
C LEU A 297 1.84 -7.03 -14.28
N PRO A 298 0.75 -7.65 -13.77
CA PRO A 298 -0.28 -8.20 -14.64
C PRO A 298 -0.87 -7.17 -15.61
N PHE A 299 -0.86 -5.89 -15.26
CA PHE A 299 -1.54 -4.84 -16.02
C PHE A 299 -0.58 -3.96 -16.81
N LEU A 300 0.72 -4.28 -16.84
CA LEU A 300 1.77 -3.48 -17.48
C LEU A 300 1.39 -2.93 -18.86
N GLY A 301 0.86 -3.79 -19.74
CA GLY A 301 0.53 -3.41 -21.13
C GLY A 301 -0.50 -2.29 -21.25
N HIS A 302 -1.30 -2.06 -20.21
CA HIS A 302 -2.30 -0.98 -20.13
C HIS A 302 -1.84 0.20 -19.28
N LEU A 303 -0.84 -0.01 -18.41
CA LEU A 303 -0.31 1.02 -17.52
C LEU A 303 0.89 1.76 -18.12
N SER A 304 1.62 1.16 -19.05
CA SER A 304 2.71 1.84 -19.75
C SER A 304 2.19 2.51 -21.04
N GLY A 305 2.09 3.85 -21.05
CA GLY A 305 1.74 4.62 -22.25
C GLY A 305 2.75 4.52 -23.41
N ALA A 306 3.92 3.96 -23.15
CA ALA A 306 4.89 3.49 -24.11
C ALA A 306 5.69 2.38 -23.43
N VAL A 307 5.87 1.24 -24.10
CA VAL A 307 6.89 0.26 -23.72
C VAL A 307 8.23 0.97 -23.89
N SER A 308 8.73 1.59 -22.83
CA SER A 308 10.13 1.95 -22.75
C SER A 308 10.86 0.64 -22.50
N ASP A 309 11.27 -0.01 -23.59
CA ASP A 309 12.33 -1.02 -23.57
C ASP A 309 13.62 -0.37 -23.04
N LEU A 310 13.69 -0.10 -21.73
CA LEU A 310 14.95 -0.11 -21.02
C LEU A 310 15.24 -1.55 -20.64
N VAL A 311 15.40 -2.37 -21.68
CA VAL A 311 16.06 -3.66 -21.61
C VAL A 311 17.53 -3.37 -21.37
N SER A 312 17.93 -3.19 -20.11
CA SER A 312 19.35 -3.32 -19.77
C SER A 312 19.64 -4.80 -19.55
N ASP A 313 20.08 -5.49 -20.60
CA ASP A 313 20.81 -6.74 -20.42
C ASP A 313 22.20 -6.36 -19.85
N HIS A 314 22.38 -6.54 -18.54
CA HIS A 314 23.68 -6.50 -17.87
C HIS A 314 23.90 -7.79 -17.10
#